data_AF-A0A7Y3AEF7-F1
#
_entry.id   AF-A0A7Y3AEF7-F1
#
_cell.length_a   1.000
_cell.length_b   1.000
_cell.length_c   1.000
_cell.angle_alpha   90.00
_cell.angle_beta   90.00
_cell.angle_gamma   90.00
#
_symmetry.space_group_name_H-M   'P 1'
#
loop_
_entity.id
_entity.type
_entity.pdbx_description
1 polymer ?
#
loop_
_entity_poly.entity_id
_entity_poly.type
_entity_poly.pdbx_seq_one_letter_code
_entity_poly.pdbx_strand_id
1 'polypeptide(L)'
;MGLFDRMYSIKNQETTQQYDEGCSRCGKLQFDYDSYFDEYACVDCGWTMSEKPNGEIEINKKNVAASDGQPPNEAKDEFESQDMPLEEMNEIVQEYGSAMINCGPPPGGVADVSKLPYPKSKIKKAVIQALQLADDPIMATSLKGGYTQLSEWQEGVGDANIGLNLSTFGVNMDTSEREKAFLERQSQMKEWKDKVNSEFDSLRADLLKRGLWEE
;
A
#
# COMPACT_ATOMS: atom_id res chain seq x y z
N MET A 1 72.91 -20.70 -33.15
CA MET A 1 72.07 -21.51 -32.23
C MET A 1 71.18 -20.54 -31.49
N GLY A 2 69.86 -20.58 -31.46
CA GLY A 2 68.80 -21.37 -32.08
C GLY A 2 67.51 -20.57 -31.76
N LEU A 3 66.66 -20.33 -32.76
CA LEU A 3 65.36 -21.00 -32.92
C LEU A 3 64.23 -20.45 -32.02
N PHE A 4 63.37 -19.67 -32.67
CA PHE A 4 61.90 -19.69 -32.58
C PHE A 4 61.22 -19.29 -31.25
N ASP A 5 60.92 -18.00 -31.13
CA ASP A 5 59.60 -17.46 -31.49
C ASP A 5 58.40 -18.44 -31.40
N ARG A 6 57.58 -18.33 -30.33
CA ARG A 6 56.11 -18.30 -30.47
C ARG A 6 55.36 -18.14 -29.14
N MET A 7 54.36 -17.26 -29.23
CA MET A 7 53.18 -17.14 -28.38
C MET A 7 53.42 -16.49 -27.02
N TYR A 8 53.40 -15.15 -26.99
CA TYR A 8 52.29 -14.43 -26.35
C TYR A 8 52.12 -13.09 -27.06
N SER A 9 51.32 -13.12 -28.13
CA SER A 9 50.70 -11.92 -28.68
C SER A 9 49.45 -11.67 -27.86
N ILE A 10 49.58 -10.89 -26.79
CA ILE A 10 48.45 -10.16 -26.23
C ILE A 10 48.90 -8.71 -26.16
N LYS A 11 48.54 -7.94 -27.19
CA LYS A 11 48.40 -6.51 -27.04
C LYS A 11 47.28 -6.32 -26.00
N ASN A 12 47.63 -6.22 -24.73
CA ASN A 12 46.76 -5.58 -23.76
C ASN A 12 46.75 -4.09 -24.14
N GLN A 13 45.92 -3.76 -25.14
CA GLN A 13 45.25 -2.48 -25.11
C GLN A 13 44.31 -2.55 -23.91
N GLU A 14 44.86 -2.22 -22.74
CA GLU A 14 44.05 -1.67 -21.67
C GLU A 14 43.49 -0.36 -22.23
N THR A 15 42.38 -0.49 -22.95
CA THR A 15 41.40 0.56 -23.02
C THR A 15 40.85 0.63 -21.61
N THR A 16 41.52 1.39 -20.76
CA THR A 16 40.89 2.00 -19.60
C THR A 16 39.77 2.86 -20.17
N GLN A 17 38.62 2.23 -20.39
CA GLN A 17 37.38 2.93 -20.61
C GLN A 17 37.20 3.80 -19.38
N GLN A 18 37.41 5.08 -19.59
CA GLN A 18 37.07 6.12 -18.66
C GLN A 18 35.54 6.00 -18.51
N TYR A 19 35.11 5.30 -17.46
CA TYR A 19 33.69 5.17 -17.18
C TYR A 19 33.20 6.56 -16.82
N ASP A 20 32.40 7.15 -17.72
CA ASP A 20 31.70 8.40 -17.43
C ASP A 20 30.82 8.13 -16.21
N GLU A 21 31.25 8.61 -15.04
CA GLU A 21 30.57 8.35 -13.78
C GLU A 21 29.13 8.88 -13.89
N GLY A 22 28.15 7.98 -13.86
CA GLY A 22 26.73 8.34 -13.95
C GLY A 22 25.86 7.22 -14.52
N CYS A 23 24.54 7.43 -14.46
CA CYS A 23 23.57 6.57 -15.12
C CYS A 23 23.85 6.48 -16.61
N SER A 24 23.97 5.26 -17.14
CA SER A 24 24.31 5.01 -18.55
C SER A 24 23.29 5.61 -19.54
N ARG A 25 22.13 6.07 -19.07
CA ARG A 25 21.10 6.72 -19.89
C ARG A 25 21.11 8.25 -19.80
N CYS A 26 21.14 8.82 -18.60
CA CYS A 26 21.02 10.27 -18.41
C CYS A 26 22.33 10.96 -17.98
N GLY A 27 23.40 10.19 -17.71
CA GLY A 27 24.69 10.68 -17.25
C GLY A 27 24.68 11.29 -15.84
N LYS A 28 23.59 11.13 -15.08
CA LYS A 28 23.43 11.67 -13.73
C LYS A 28 23.88 10.67 -12.68
N LEU A 29 24.49 11.18 -11.61
CA LEU A 29 25.09 10.39 -10.53
C LEU A 29 24.12 10.09 -9.38
N GLN A 30 22.85 10.46 -9.50
CA GLN A 30 21.88 10.27 -8.44
C GLN A 30 21.17 8.93 -8.60
N PHE A 31 21.45 8.04 -7.65
CA PHE A 31 20.82 6.72 -7.55
C PHE A 31 20.30 6.52 -6.13
N ASP A 32 19.10 5.96 -6.04
CA ASP A 32 18.56 5.44 -4.80
C ASP A 32 18.77 3.93 -4.79
N TYR A 33 19.28 3.41 -3.67
CA TYR A 33 19.45 1.99 -3.46
C TYR A 33 18.20 1.42 -2.79
N ASP A 34 17.56 0.47 -3.48
CA ASP A 34 16.45 -0.28 -2.94
C ASP A 34 16.99 -1.55 -2.27
N SER A 35 17.07 -1.53 -0.94
CA SER A 35 17.55 -2.67 -0.16
C SER A 35 16.63 -3.89 -0.19
N TYR A 36 15.38 -3.74 -0.65
CA TYR A 36 14.44 -4.86 -0.74
C TYR A 36 14.70 -5.70 -2.00
N PHE A 37 15.02 -5.03 -3.13
CA PHE A 37 15.33 -5.70 -4.40
C PHE A 37 16.83 -5.83 -4.69
N ASP A 38 17.68 -5.23 -3.86
CA ASP A 38 19.14 -5.17 -4.06
C ASP A 38 19.50 -4.50 -5.41
N GLU A 39 18.77 -3.42 -5.75
CA GLU A 39 18.90 -2.70 -7.02
C GLU A 39 19.21 -1.22 -6.81
N TYR A 40 19.97 -0.64 -7.74
CA TYR A 40 20.18 0.81 -7.81
C TYR A 40 19.26 1.42 -8.87
N ALA A 41 18.40 2.36 -8.47
CA ALA A 41 17.51 3.08 -9.38
C ALA A 41 18.03 4.50 -9.61
N CYS A 42 18.24 4.89 -10.87
CA CYS A 42 18.56 6.28 -11.19
C CYS A 42 17.34 7.16 -10.91
N VAL A 43 17.49 8.15 -10.03
CA VAL A 43 16.40 9.04 -9.58
C VAL A 43 15.80 9.81 -10.75
N ASP A 44 16.63 10.24 -11.70
CA ASP A 44 16.19 11.10 -12.80
C ASP A 44 15.43 10.36 -13.91
N CYS A 45 15.77 9.09 -14.19
CA CYS A 45 15.23 8.38 -15.35
C CYS A 45 14.63 7.01 -15.05
N GLY A 46 14.63 6.60 -13.78
CA GLY A 46 14.02 5.36 -13.31
C GLY A 46 14.66 4.08 -13.85
N TRP A 47 15.88 4.15 -14.37
CA TRP A 47 16.63 2.97 -14.80
C TRP A 47 17.15 2.22 -13.59
N THR A 48 16.86 0.93 -13.52
CA THR A 48 17.38 0.08 -12.46
C THR A 48 18.56 -0.73 -12.95
N MET A 49 19.53 -0.89 -12.06
CA MET A 49 20.76 -1.62 -12.28
C MET A 49 20.88 -2.66 -11.17
N SER A 50 20.89 -3.92 -11.56
CA SER A 50 20.98 -5.07 -10.65
C SER A 50 22.28 -5.82 -10.92
N GLU A 51 23.05 -6.12 -9.87
CA GLU A 51 24.26 -6.93 -9.98
C GLU A 51 23.91 -8.40 -9.78
N LYS A 52 24.23 -9.24 -10.78
CA LYS A 52 24.04 -10.68 -10.68
C LYS A 52 25.13 -11.30 -9.77
N PRO A 53 24.89 -12.47 -9.16
CA PRO A 53 25.88 -13.15 -8.31
C PRO A 53 27.22 -13.50 -9.00
N ASN A 54 27.26 -13.46 -10.34
CA ASN A 54 28.48 -13.64 -11.14
C ASN A 54 29.25 -12.32 -11.39
N GLY A 55 28.80 -11.19 -10.84
CA GLY A 55 29.38 -9.85 -11.03
C GLY A 55 28.96 -9.16 -12.34
N GLU A 56 27.99 -9.71 -13.08
CA GLU A 56 27.46 -9.07 -14.29
C GLU A 56 26.37 -8.05 -13.92
N ILE A 57 26.49 -6.86 -14.48
CA ILE A 57 25.50 -5.80 -14.31
C ILE A 57 24.40 -5.97 -15.37
N GLU A 58 23.17 -6.16 -14.92
CA GLU A 58 21.99 -6.16 -15.79
C GLU A 58 21.23 -4.83 -15.63
N ILE A 59 20.87 -4.22 -16.76
CA ILE A 59 20.21 -2.92 -16.80
C ILE A 59 18.81 -3.09 -17.39
N ASN A 60 17.80 -2.85 -16.57
CA ASN A 60 16.41 -3.07 -16.93
C ASN A 60 15.64 -1.74 -17.06
N LYS A 61 14.79 -1.64 -18.09
CA LYS A 61 13.88 -0.50 -18.25
C LYS A 61 12.67 -0.65 -17.33
N LYS A 62 12.45 0.31 -16.44
CA LYS A 62 11.11 0.57 -15.89
C LYS A 62 10.28 1.31 -16.95
N ASN A 63 9.14 0.77 -17.33
CA ASN A 63 8.17 1.48 -18.18
C ASN A 63 7.52 2.58 -17.34
N VAL A 64 8.14 3.75 -17.33
CA VAL A 64 7.53 4.97 -16.81
C VAL A 64 6.62 5.50 -17.91
N ALA A 65 5.30 5.37 -17.72
CA ALA A 65 4.32 6.05 -18.56
C ALA A 65 4.57 7.56 -18.47
N ALA A 66 4.86 8.16 -19.61
CA ALA A 66 5.21 9.57 -19.74
C ALA A 66 4.04 10.47 -19.31
N SER A 67 4.31 11.41 -18.40
CA SER A 67 3.48 12.59 -18.18
C SER A 67 4.13 13.79 -18.90
N ASP A 68 3.63 14.11 -20.09
CA ASP A 68 3.89 15.40 -20.73
C ASP A 68 2.83 16.43 -20.28
N GLY A 69 3.26 17.59 -19.77
CA GLY A 69 2.44 18.82 -19.73
C GLY A 69 2.36 19.45 -21.13
N GLN A 70 1.44 20.35 -21.50
CA GLN A 70 0.54 21.28 -20.80
C GLN A 70 -0.45 21.89 -21.87
N PRO A 71 -1.20 23.00 -21.62
CA PRO A 71 -2.66 23.18 -21.45
C PRO A 71 -3.37 23.82 -22.68
N PRO A 72 -4.46 24.61 -22.51
CA PRO A 72 -5.83 24.28 -22.15
C PRO A 72 -6.75 24.39 -23.39
N ASN A 73 -7.78 23.57 -23.51
CA ASN A 73 -8.89 23.92 -24.39
C ASN A 73 -10.21 23.46 -23.81
N GLU A 74 -11.07 24.46 -23.65
CA GLU A 74 -12.49 24.34 -23.37
C GLU A 74 -13.14 23.41 -24.39
N ALA A 75 -13.36 22.17 -24.01
CA ALA A 75 -14.32 21.31 -24.64
C ALA A 75 -15.09 20.63 -23.52
N LYS A 76 -16.40 20.87 -23.53
CA LYS A 76 -17.39 20.23 -22.69
C LYS A 76 -17.26 18.72 -22.88
N ASP A 77 -16.55 18.06 -21.98
CA ASP A 77 -16.57 16.61 -21.88
C ASP A 77 -17.64 16.26 -20.85
N GLU A 78 -18.85 16.02 -21.37
CA GLU A 78 -19.80 15.11 -20.74
C GLU A 78 -19.22 13.69 -20.84
N PHE A 79 -18.12 13.46 -20.12
CA PHE A 79 -17.70 12.12 -19.77
C PHE A 79 -18.40 11.86 -18.44
N GLU A 80 -19.42 11.00 -18.44
CA GLU A 80 -20.02 10.48 -17.21
C GLU A 80 -18.94 9.74 -16.41
N SER A 81 -18.15 10.48 -15.64
CA SER A 81 -17.34 9.89 -14.59
C SER A 81 -18.29 9.50 -13.47
N GLN A 82 -18.22 8.24 -13.07
CA GLN A 82 -18.90 7.74 -11.86
C GLN A 82 -18.19 8.24 -10.59
N ASP A 83 -17.67 9.46 -10.61
CA ASP A 83 -16.98 10.08 -9.50
C ASP A 83 -18.01 10.81 -8.64
N MET A 84 -17.91 10.57 -7.34
CA MET A 84 -18.74 11.26 -6.37
C MET A 84 -18.33 12.74 -6.32
N PRO A 85 -19.27 13.69 -6.17
CA PRO A 85 -18.93 15.09 -5.92
C PRO A 85 -17.92 15.20 -4.76
N LEU A 86 -16.93 16.10 -4.90
CA LEU A 86 -15.84 16.22 -3.93
C LEU A 86 -16.36 16.52 -2.51
N GLU A 87 -17.42 17.33 -2.38
CA GLU A 87 -18.04 17.59 -1.08
C GLU A 87 -18.64 16.33 -0.46
N GLU A 88 -19.36 15.52 -1.24
CA GLU A 88 -19.96 14.27 -0.78
C GLU A 88 -18.89 13.23 -0.39
N MET A 89 -17.81 13.14 -1.18
CA MET A 89 -16.67 12.27 -0.87
C MET A 89 -16.05 12.65 0.48
N ASN A 90 -15.77 13.94 0.68
CA ASN A 90 -15.19 14.45 1.92
C ASN A 90 -16.10 14.21 3.13
N GLU A 91 -17.40 14.46 2.98
CA GLU A 91 -18.39 14.19 4.03
C GLU A 91 -18.37 12.71 4.45
N ILE A 92 -18.42 11.79 3.48
CA ILE A 92 -18.47 10.35 3.78
C ILE A 92 -17.18 9.87 4.43
N VAL A 93 -16.01 10.32 3.96
CA VAL A 93 -14.72 9.95 4.54
C VAL A 93 -14.61 10.47 5.98
N GLN A 94 -15.05 11.71 6.24
CA GLN A 94 -15.01 12.32 7.57
C GLN A 94 -15.98 11.63 8.54
N GLU A 95 -17.22 11.40 8.13
CA GLU A 95 -18.22 10.70 8.94
C GLU A 95 -17.79 9.26 9.23
N TYR A 96 -17.20 8.55 8.25
CA TYR A 96 -16.63 7.24 8.48
C TYR A 96 -15.46 7.27 9.46
N GLY A 97 -14.54 8.24 9.32
CA GLY A 97 -13.45 8.47 10.27
C GLY A 97 -13.97 8.71 11.69
N SER A 98 -15.01 9.53 11.83
CA SER A 98 -15.69 9.78 13.11
C SER A 98 -16.32 8.51 13.68
N ALA A 99 -16.99 7.71 12.84
CA ALA A 99 -17.60 6.45 13.25
C ALA A 99 -16.56 5.44 13.76
N MET A 100 -15.39 5.34 13.12
CA MET A 100 -14.30 4.47 13.60
C MET A 100 -13.82 4.86 15.00
N ILE A 101 -13.73 6.16 15.29
CA ILE A 101 -13.27 6.67 16.59
C ILE A 101 -14.34 6.48 17.67
N ASN A 102 -15.59 6.77 17.36
CA ASN A 102 -16.66 6.89 18.36
C ASN A 102 -17.48 5.60 18.54
N CYS A 103 -17.61 4.80 17.48
CA CYS A 103 -18.50 3.65 17.43
C CYS A 103 -17.83 2.39 16.86
N GLY A 104 -16.56 2.50 16.47
CA GLY A 104 -15.79 1.43 15.86
C GLY A 104 -15.59 0.24 16.79
N PRO A 105 -15.32 -0.94 16.21
CA PRO A 105 -14.92 -2.09 17.00
C PRO A 105 -13.63 -1.77 17.77
N PRO A 106 -13.41 -2.37 18.95
CA PRO A 106 -12.11 -2.31 19.60
C PRO A 106 -11.05 -2.96 18.69
N PRO A 107 -9.74 -2.66 18.88
CA PRO A 107 -8.69 -3.25 18.06
C PRO A 107 -8.79 -4.79 17.97
N GLY A 108 -8.84 -5.32 16.74
CA GLY A 108 -9.00 -6.75 16.47
C GLY A 108 -10.40 -7.30 16.77
N GLY A 109 -11.39 -6.42 16.93
CA GLY A 109 -12.79 -6.74 17.14
C GLY A 109 -13.63 -6.67 15.86
N VAL A 110 -14.94 -6.79 16.03
CA VAL A 110 -15.93 -6.69 14.96
C VAL A 110 -17.16 -5.92 15.46
N ALA A 111 -17.74 -5.11 14.57
CA ALA A 111 -18.95 -4.32 14.81
C ALA A 111 -19.99 -4.61 13.73
N ASP A 112 -21.25 -4.29 13.98
CA ASP A 112 -22.30 -4.50 12.96
C ASP A 112 -22.29 -3.41 11.89
N VAL A 113 -22.52 -3.78 10.63
CA VAL A 113 -22.58 -2.81 9.51
C VAL A 113 -23.67 -1.74 9.68
N SER A 114 -24.73 -2.03 10.44
CA SER A 114 -25.81 -1.07 10.72
C SER A 114 -25.34 0.16 11.51
N LYS A 115 -24.15 0.09 12.12
CA LYS A 115 -23.54 1.20 12.86
C LYS A 115 -22.67 2.11 11.98
N LEU A 116 -22.49 1.76 10.70
CA LEU A 116 -21.82 2.64 9.75
C LEU A 116 -22.71 3.82 9.37
N PRO A 117 -22.15 5.03 9.18
CA PRO A 117 -22.91 6.21 8.78
C PRO A 117 -23.46 6.09 7.35
N TYR A 118 -22.82 5.25 6.53
CA TYR A 118 -23.17 5.01 5.14
C TYR A 118 -23.03 3.52 4.79
N PRO A 119 -23.71 3.03 3.74
CA PRO A 119 -23.47 1.68 3.25
C PRO A 119 -22.01 1.46 2.88
N LYS A 120 -21.45 0.28 3.21
CA LYS A 120 -20.05 -0.08 2.91
C LYS A 120 -19.64 0.24 1.48
N SER A 121 -20.48 -0.07 0.49
CA SER A 121 -20.17 0.18 -0.93
C SER A 121 -19.94 1.66 -1.22
N LYS A 122 -20.68 2.55 -0.55
CA LYS A 122 -20.55 4.00 -0.68
C LYS A 122 -19.27 4.52 -0.03
N ILE A 123 -18.95 4.02 1.17
CA ILE A 123 -17.69 4.34 1.87
C ILE A 123 -16.49 3.88 1.03
N LYS A 124 -16.52 2.65 0.49
CA LYS A 124 -15.44 2.13 -0.38
C LYS A 124 -15.16 3.07 -1.54
N LYS A 125 -16.20 3.53 -2.25
CA LYS A 125 -16.05 4.47 -3.36
C LYS A 125 -15.44 5.79 -2.92
N ALA A 126 -15.96 6.39 -1.85
CA ALA A 126 -15.46 7.67 -1.34
C ALA A 126 -13.98 7.58 -0.90
N VAL A 127 -13.60 6.51 -0.20
CA VAL A 127 -12.22 6.29 0.24
C VAL A 127 -11.27 6.01 -0.94
N ILE A 128 -11.70 5.25 -1.96
CA ILE A 128 -10.90 5.04 -3.18
C ILE A 128 -10.66 6.37 -3.91
N GLN A 129 -11.71 7.18 -4.06
CA GLN A 129 -11.58 8.48 -4.72
C GLN A 129 -10.67 9.42 -3.91
N ALA A 130 -10.80 9.45 -2.59
CA ALA A 130 -9.90 10.20 -1.71
C ALA A 130 -8.45 9.72 -1.82
N LEU A 131 -8.22 8.40 -1.93
CA LEU A 131 -6.89 7.82 -2.15
C LEU A 131 -6.27 8.24 -3.47
N GLN A 132 -7.07 8.34 -4.53
CA GLN A 132 -6.59 8.79 -5.85
C GLN A 132 -6.20 10.27 -5.87
N LEU A 133 -6.76 11.06 -4.96
CA LEU A 133 -6.49 12.49 -4.82
C LEU A 133 -5.46 12.81 -3.72
N ALA A 134 -5.02 11.81 -2.95
CA ALA A 134 -4.14 12.01 -1.81
C ALA A 134 -2.68 12.14 -2.27
N ASP A 135 -2.15 13.36 -2.22
CA ASP A 135 -0.72 13.62 -2.46
C ASP A 135 0.16 13.33 -1.23
N ASP A 136 -0.42 13.40 -0.03
CA ASP A 136 0.30 13.16 1.24
C ASP A 136 0.40 11.65 1.54
N PRO A 137 1.62 11.08 1.66
CA PRO A 137 1.82 9.66 1.98
C PRO A 137 1.20 9.24 3.32
N ILE A 138 1.15 10.14 4.31
CA ILE A 138 0.59 9.84 5.63
C ILE A 138 -0.94 9.70 5.54
N MET A 139 -1.60 10.64 4.87
CA MET A 139 -3.02 10.56 4.55
C MET A 139 -3.34 9.31 3.73
N ALA A 140 -2.57 9.04 2.67
CA ALA A 140 -2.76 7.85 1.83
C ALA A 140 -2.66 6.56 2.66
N THR A 141 -1.67 6.44 3.54
CA THR A 141 -1.53 5.29 4.45
C THR A 141 -2.73 5.16 5.39
N SER A 142 -3.21 6.28 5.93
CA SER A 142 -4.37 6.31 6.82
C SER A 142 -5.65 5.86 6.10
N LEU A 143 -5.86 6.33 4.87
CA LEU A 143 -7.00 5.95 4.03
C LEU A 143 -6.94 4.47 3.61
N LYS A 144 -5.75 3.95 3.28
CA LYS A 144 -5.53 2.51 3.03
C LYS A 144 -5.93 1.66 4.24
N GLY A 145 -5.51 2.08 5.44
CA GLY A 145 -5.90 1.43 6.70
C GLY A 145 -7.41 1.50 6.95
N GLY A 146 -8.01 2.68 6.78
CA GLY A 146 -9.45 2.87 6.93
C GLY A 146 -10.27 2.02 5.94
N TYR A 147 -9.78 1.88 4.70
CA TYR A 147 -10.42 1.03 3.68
C TYR A 147 -10.42 -0.44 4.10
N THR A 148 -9.28 -0.97 4.54
CA THR A 148 -9.18 -2.39 4.92
C THR A 148 -9.87 -2.69 6.25
N GLN A 149 -9.96 -1.71 7.16
CA GLN A 149 -10.76 -1.79 8.39
C GLN A 149 -12.27 -1.94 8.14
N LEU A 150 -12.77 -1.72 6.92
CA LEU A 150 -14.15 -2.06 6.58
C LEU A 150 -14.44 -3.57 6.76
N SER A 151 -13.41 -4.42 6.73
CA SER A 151 -13.54 -5.84 7.06
C SER A 151 -13.97 -6.10 8.50
N GLU A 152 -13.79 -5.16 9.43
CA GLU A 152 -14.20 -5.32 10.84
C GLU A 152 -15.68 -5.01 11.06
N TRP A 153 -16.39 -4.50 10.06
CA TRP A 153 -17.83 -4.23 10.13
C TRP A 153 -18.57 -5.41 9.47
N GLN A 154 -19.23 -6.28 10.21
CA GLN A 154 -19.84 -7.50 9.66
C GLN A 154 -21.36 -7.48 9.82
N GLU A 155 -22.07 -8.16 8.91
CA GLU A 155 -23.53 -8.29 9.00
C GLU A 155 -23.91 -9.30 10.08
N GLY A 156 -24.87 -8.94 10.94
CA GLY A 156 -25.44 -9.85 11.94
C GLY A 156 -24.61 -10.00 13.21
N VAL A 157 -23.73 -9.03 13.49
CA VAL A 157 -22.98 -8.94 14.76
C VAL A 157 -23.91 -8.44 15.87
N GLY A 158 -24.82 -7.53 15.54
CA GLY A 158 -25.78 -6.92 16.46
C GLY A 158 -25.26 -5.68 17.19
N ASP A 159 -25.98 -5.28 18.24
CA ASP A 159 -25.80 -3.98 18.90
C ASP A 159 -24.51 -3.85 19.72
N ALA A 160 -23.90 -4.96 20.13
CA ALA A 160 -22.65 -4.97 20.89
C ALA A 160 -21.45 -5.23 19.97
N ASN A 161 -20.40 -4.40 20.07
CA ASN A 161 -19.13 -4.70 19.41
C ASN A 161 -18.47 -5.89 20.12
N ILE A 162 -17.97 -6.84 19.34
CA ILE A 162 -17.27 -8.02 19.86
C ILE A 162 -15.77 -7.73 19.76
N GLY A 163 -15.01 -8.04 20.80
CA GLY A 163 -13.56 -7.86 20.82
C GLY A 163 -13.04 -7.46 22.19
N LEU A 164 -11.72 -7.37 22.32
CA LEU A 164 -11.08 -7.13 23.60
C LEU A 164 -10.97 -5.63 23.89
N ASN A 165 -11.99 -5.05 24.52
CA ASN A 165 -11.88 -3.70 25.05
C ASN A 165 -11.23 -3.71 26.45
N LEU A 166 -9.92 -3.46 26.50
CA LEU A 166 -9.14 -3.42 27.75
C LEU A 166 -9.63 -2.36 28.74
N SER A 167 -10.26 -1.28 28.26
CA SER A 167 -10.83 -0.25 29.14
C SER A 167 -12.04 -0.75 29.95
N THR A 168 -12.68 -1.84 29.52
CA THR A 168 -13.79 -2.47 30.26
C THR A 168 -13.35 -3.46 31.34
N PHE A 169 -12.07 -3.87 31.35
CA PHE A 169 -11.53 -4.71 32.41
C PHE A 169 -11.23 -3.81 33.62
N GLY A 170 -12.25 -3.62 34.47
CA GLY A 170 -12.09 -2.89 35.71
C GLY A 170 -10.97 -3.50 36.55
N VAL A 171 -10.05 -2.66 37.04
CA VAL A 171 -8.95 -3.08 37.93
C VAL A 171 -9.47 -3.77 39.21
N ASN A 172 -10.75 -3.57 39.53
CA ASN A 172 -11.46 -4.12 40.68
C ASN A 172 -12.28 -5.40 40.41
N MET A 173 -12.30 -5.93 39.17
CA MET A 173 -12.97 -7.20 38.90
C MET A 173 -12.18 -8.36 39.51
N ASP A 174 -12.86 -9.41 39.98
CA ASP A 174 -12.16 -10.63 40.41
C ASP A 174 -11.42 -11.28 39.23
N THR A 175 -10.25 -11.89 39.50
CA THR A 175 -9.40 -12.49 38.47
C THR A 175 -10.15 -13.58 37.69
N SER A 176 -10.98 -14.39 38.36
CA SER A 176 -11.74 -15.47 37.70
C SER A 176 -12.83 -14.92 36.77
N GLU A 177 -13.45 -13.79 37.12
CA GLU A 177 -14.44 -13.13 36.27
C GLU A 177 -13.80 -12.54 35.00
N ARG A 178 -12.59 -11.97 35.12
CA ARG A 178 -11.84 -11.48 33.96
C ARG A 178 -11.47 -12.61 33.01
N GLU A 179 -11.01 -13.74 33.53
CA GLU A 179 -10.67 -14.92 32.73
C GLU A 179 -11.88 -15.44 31.95
N LYS A 180 -13.04 -15.56 32.60
CA LYS A 180 -14.28 -15.99 31.92
C LYS A 180 -14.69 -15.02 30.81
N ALA A 181 -14.71 -13.72 31.10
CA ALA A 181 -15.05 -12.69 30.11
C ALA A 181 -14.07 -12.68 28.93
N PHE A 182 -12.78 -12.92 29.18
CA PHE A 182 -11.77 -13.05 28.13
C PHE A 182 -12.03 -14.28 27.23
N LEU A 183 -12.25 -15.45 27.83
CA LEU A 183 -12.50 -16.70 27.10
C LEU A 183 -13.79 -16.63 26.28
N GLU A 184 -14.85 -16.04 26.82
CA GLU A 184 -16.12 -15.84 26.11
C GLU A 184 -15.94 -14.94 24.89
N ARG A 185 -15.30 -13.78 25.04
CA ARG A 185 -15.02 -12.87 23.92
C ARG A 185 -14.10 -13.51 22.88
N GLN A 186 -13.09 -14.26 23.31
CA GLN A 186 -12.24 -15.00 22.37
C GLN A 186 -13.04 -16.04 21.59
N SER A 187 -13.97 -16.73 22.23
CA SER A 187 -14.86 -17.69 21.57
C SER A 187 -15.74 -17.01 20.53
N GLN A 188 -16.35 -15.88 20.87
CA GLN A 188 -17.17 -15.09 19.94
C GLN A 188 -16.35 -14.60 18.74
N MET A 189 -15.11 -14.14 18.95
CA MET A 189 -14.26 -13.69 17.84
C MET A 189 -13.83 -14.80 16.89
N LYS A 190 -13.77 -16.06 17.33
CA LYS A 190 -13.43 -17.18 16.42
C LYS A 190 -14.43 -17.31 15.27
N GLU A 191 -15.70 -17.00 15.50
CA GLU A 191 -16.75 -17.07 14.48
C GLU A 191 -16.58 -16.03 13.38
N TRP A 192 -15.98 -14.88 13.72
CA TRP A 192 -15.81 -13.76 12.80
C TRP A 192 -14.43 -13.69 12.16
N LYS A 193 -13.42 -14.30 12.78
CA LYS A 193 -12.02 -14.22 12.34
C LYS A 193 -11.85 -14.55 10.86
N ASP A 194 -12.43 -15.66 10.39
CA ASP A 194 -12.27 -16.09 9.01
C ASP A 194 -12.99 -15.15 8.03
N LYS A 195 -14.15 -14.62 8.41
CA LYS A 195 -14.90 -13.64 7.60
C LYS A 195 -14.16 -12.31 7.49
N VAL A 196 -13.68 -11.79 8.63
CA VAL A 196 -12.91 -10.54 8.69
C VAL A 196 -11.62 -10.69 7.87
N ASN A 197 -10.86 -11.76 8.06
CA ASN A 197 -9.62 -11.99 7.29
C ASN A 197 -9.89 -12.13 5.79
N SER A 198 -10.92 -12.91 5.41
CA SER A 198 -11.27 -13.07 4.00
C SER A 198 -11.71 -11.76 3.37
N GLU A 199 -12.47 -10.91 4.07
CA GLU A 199 -12.86 -9.60 3.56
C GLU A 199 -11.65 -8.64 3.52
N PHE A 200 -10.77 -8.69 4.53
CA PHE A 200 -9.53 -7.91 4.55
C PHE A 200 -8.66 -8.22 3.33
N ASP A 201 -8.43 -9.50 3.04
CA ASP A 201 -7.65 -9.92 1.88
C ASP A 201 -8.31 -9.48 0.56
N SER A 202 -9.64 -9.56 0.48
CA SER A 202 -10.38 -9.06 -0.69
C SER A 202 -10.26 -7.54 -0.85
N LEU A 203 -10.27 -6.76 0.24
CA LEU A 203 -10.13 -5.31 0.22
C LEU A 203 -8.70 -4.91 -0.18
N ARG A 204 -7.70 -5.61 0.37
CA ARG A 204 -6.30 -5.41 -0.01
C ARG A 204 -6.06 -5.72 -1.48
N ALA A 205 -6.59 -6.85 -1.97
CA ALA A 205 -6.51 -7.22 -3.38
C ALA A 205 -7.18 -6.20 -4.31
N ASP A 206 -8.30 -5.60 -3.90
CA ASP A 206 -8.97 -4.53 -4.64
C ASP A 206 -8.10 -3.26 -4.73
N LEU A 207 -7.41 -2.88 -3.65
CA LEU A 207 -6.46 -1.76 -3.69
C LEU A 207 -5.23 -2.06 -4.56
N LEU A 208 -4.67 -3.27 -4.47
CA LEU A 208 -3.56 -3.74 -5.32
C LEU A 208 -3.93 -3.66 -6.81
N LYS A 209 -5.13 -4.17 -7.18
CA LYS A 209 -5.63 -4.14 -8.56
C LYS A 209 -5.71 -2.72 -9.13
N ARG A 210 -5.90 -1.72 -8.26
CA ARG A 210 -6.02 -0.30 -8.63
C ARG A 210 -4.68 0.45 -8.59
N GLY A 211 -3.58 -0.20 -8.22
CA GLY A 211 -2.30 0.45 -8.01
C GLY A 211 -2.28 1.39 -6.79
N LEU A 212 -3.23 1.22 -5.86
CA LEU A 212 -3.35 2.03 -4.64
C LEU A 212 -2.72 1.35 -3.41
N TRP A 213 -2.06 0.22 -3.60
CA TRP A 213 -1.34 -0.53 -2.57
C TRP A 213 -0.03 -1.06 -3.15
N GLU A 214 1.04 -1.03 -2.35
CA GLU A 214 2.37 -1.54 -2.70
C GLU A 214 2.66 -2.76 -1.80
N GLU A 215 3.23 -3.82 -2.37
CA GLU A 215 3.51 -5.08 -1.64
C GLU A 215 4.72 -5.00 -0.71
#